data_AF-A0A348PGT4-F1
#
_entry.id   AF-A0A348PGT4-F1
#
_cell.length_a   1.000
_cell.length_b   1.000
_cell.length_c   1.000
_cell.angle_alpha   90.00
_cell.angle_beta   90.00
_cell.angle_gamma   90.00
#
_symmetry.space_group_name_H-M   'P 1'
#
loop_
_entity.id
_entity.type
_entity.pdbx_description
1 polymer ?
#
loop_
_entity_poly.entity_id
_entity_poly.type
_entity_poly.pdbx_seq_one_letter_code
_entity_poly.pdbx_strand_id
1 'polypeptide(L)'
;MPLIAAGLSESPALHRWLVALSFILDHSLETYDRTRLERRLTSDAIESQLHPMLAAGDRPDPAVLLAQAWSVVESLVTLMPAEAEFIRRAQKADIDASLVFPDHPDDARRFETHPQVVWKLRNLQQHLARKL
;
A
#
# COMPACT_ATOMS: atom_id res chain seq x y z
N MET A 1 4.47 -15.42 -16.53
CA MET A 1 4.82 -15.68 -15.11
C MET A 1 3.69 -15.16 -14.21
N PRO A 2 2.65 -15.94 -13.85
CA PRO A 2 1.58 -15.47 -12.95
C PRO A 2 1.37 -16.30 -11.66
N LEU A 3 2.19 -17.29 -11.33
CA LEU A 3 1.90 -18.23 -10.23
C LEU A 3 2.19 -17.70 -8.82
N ILE A 4 3.06 -16.71 -8.64
CA ILE A 4 3.49 -16.25 -7.31
C ILE A 4 2.57 -15.15 -6.75
N ALA A 5 2.01 -14.28 -7.60
CA ALA A 5 1.26 -13.11 -7.15
C ALA A 5 -0.13 -13.43 -6.59
N ALA A 6 -0.80 -14.45 -7.13
CA ALA A 6 -2.16 -14.80 -6.72
C ALA A 6 -2.22 -15.25 -5.24
N GLY A 7 -1.34 -16.16 -4.82
CA GLY A 7 -1.36 -16.69 -3.45
C GLY A 7 -0.87 -15.72 -2.36
N LEU A 8 -0.07 -14.70 -2.73
CA LEU A 8 0.38 -13.67 -1.79
C LEU A 8 -0.74 -12.69 -1.45
N SER A 9 -1.53 -12.31 -2.46
CA SER A 9 -2.62 -11.33 -2.34
C SER A 9 -3.80 -11.82 -1.48
N GLU A 10 -3.86 -13.14 -1.24
CA GLU A 10 -4.87 -13.80 -0.40
C GLU A 10 -4.40 -14.01 1.06
N SER A 11 -3.14 -13.70 1.39
CA SER A 11 -2.61 -13.92 2.75
C SER A 11 -3.07 -12.83 3.72
N PRO A 12 -3.86 -13.15 4.76
CA PRO A 12 -4.30 -12.15 5.73
C PRO A 12 -3.13 -11.56 6.53
N ALA A 13 -2.10 -12.36 6.78
CA ALA A 13 -0.90 -11.91 7.48
C ALA A 13 -0.11 -10.90 6.63
N LEU A 14 0.04 -11.16 5.33
CA LEU A 14 0.69 -10.21 4.42
C LEU A 14 -0.09 -8.91 4.35
N HIS A 15 -1.42 -8.98 4.20
CA HIS A 15 -2.29 -7.80 4.14
C HIS A 15 -2.14 -6.93 5.39
N ARG A 16 -2.20 -7.52 6.59
CA ARG A 16 -1.99 -6.78 7.84
C ARG A 16 -0.65 -6.06 7.87
N TRP A 17 0.43 -6.76 7.50
CA TRP A 17 1.75 -6.14 7.45
C TRP A 17 1.86 -5.07 6.37
N LEU A 18 1.22 -5.25 5.22
CA LEU A 18 1.14 -4.24 4.18
C LEU A 18 0.43 -2.98 4.70
N VAL A 19 -0.73 -3.12 5.33
CA VAL A 19 -1.47 -2.00 5.94
C VAL A 19 -0.64 -1.30 6.99
N ALA A 20 -0.02 -2.04 7.91
CA ALA A 20 0.83 -1.47 8.95
C ALA A 20 2.02 -0.70 8.36
N LEU A 21 2.71 -1.29 7.38
CA LEU A 21 3.85 -0.67 6.70
C LEU A 21 3.41 0.45 5.75
N SER A 22 2.16 0.49 5.30
CA SER A 22 1.67 1.58 4.43
C SER A 22 1.81 2.96 5.09
N PHE A 23 1.87 3.02 6.42
CA PHE A 23 2.22 4.23 7.16
C PHE A 23 3.54 4.85 6.72
N ILE A 24 4.50 4.08 6.20
CA ILE A 24 5.78 4.62 5.73
C ILE A 24 5.70 5.30 4.35
N LEU A 25 4.63 5.05 3.58
CA LEU A 25 4.44 5.62 2.24
C LEU A 25 4.21 7.13 2.27
N ASP A 26 4.45 7.76 1.12
CA ASP A 26 4.23 9.21 0.90
C ASP A 26 2.74 9.58 0.79
N HIS A 27 1.90 8.62 0.39
CA HIS A 27 0.47 8.80 0.25
C HIS A 27 -0.29 7.75 1.05
N SER A 28 -1.47 8.13 1.57
CA SER A 28 -2.38 7.19 2.26
C SER A 28 -2.70 6.02 1.33
N LEU A 29 -2.77 4.80 1.87
CA LEU A 29 -3.18 3.62 1.11
C LEU A 29 -4.58 3.80 0.50
N GLU A 30 -5.44 4.58 1.16
CA GLU A 30 -6.78 4.96 0.69
C GLU A 30 -6.77 5.75 -0.64
N THR A 31 -5.63 6.34 -1.03
CA THR A 31 -5.49 7.08 -2.30
C THR A 31 -5.11 6.18 -3.47
N TYR A 32 -4.78 4.91 -3.22
CA TYR A 32 -4.42 3.94 -4.26
C TYR A 32 -5.68 3.26 -4.76
N ASP A 33 -6.44 3.97 -5.59
CA ASP A 33 -7.63 3.48 -6.25
C ASP A 33 -7.39 3.12 -7.73
N ARG A 34 -8.37 2.43 -8.33
CA ARG A 34 -8.34 2.06 -9.74
C ARG A 34 -8.20 3.27 -10.66
N THR A 35 -8.89 4.36 -10.34
CA THR A 35 -8.89 5.61 -11.09
C THR A 35 -7.49 6.25 -11.13
N ARG A 36 -6.72 6.12 -10.06
CA ARG A 36 -5.33 6.60 -9.98
C ARG A 36 -4.42 5.74 -10.86
N LEU A 37 -4.62 4.43 -10.88
CA LEU A 37 -3.87 3.53 -11.76
C LEU A 37 -4.19 3.79 -13.23
N GLU A 38 -5.48 3.93 -13.56
CA GLU A 38 -5.96 4.25 -14.91
C GLU A 38 -5.34 5.55 -15.44
N ARG A 39 -5.31 6.61 -14.62
CA ARG A 39 -4.67 7.90 -14.99
C ARG A 39 -3.17 7.79 -15.27
N ARG A 40 -2.50 6.75 -14.77
CA ARG A 40 -1.06 6.52 -14.95
C ARG A 40 -0.76 5.58 -16.11
N LEU A 41 -1.69 4.71 -16.49
CA LEU A 41 -1.56 3.75 -17.59
C LEU A 41 -2.01 4.37 -18.93
N THR A 42 -1.37 5.47 -19.33
CA THR A 42 -1.57 6.02 -20.67
C THR A 42 -0.80 5.23 -21.71
N SER A 43 -1.28 5.24 -22.96
CA SER A 43 -0.57 4.61 -24.08
C SER A 43 0.87 5.12 -24.19
N ASP A 44 1.09 6.44 -24.06
CA ASP A 44 2.42 7.05 -24.07
C ASP A 44 3.33 6.51 -22.95
N ALA A 45 2.79 6.31 -21.74
CA ALA A 45 3.55 5.77 -20.62
C ALA A 45 3.92 4.30 -20.86
N ILE A 46 3.00 3.51 -21.41
CA ILE A 46 3.24 2.11 -21.75
C ILE A 46 4.28 2.01 -22.87
N GLU A 47 4.17 2.82 -23.92
CA GLU A 47 5.10 2.85 -25.04
C GLU A 47 6.50 3.29 -24.63
N SER A 48 6.61 4.31 -23.79
CA SER A 48 7.91 4.86 -23.38
C SER A 48 8.59 4.10 -22.26
N GLN A 49 7.84 3.46 -21.35
CA GLN A 49 8.39 2.86 -20.13
C GLN A 49 8.32 1.33 -20.13
N LEU A 50 7.25 0.75 -20.69
CA LEU A 50 7.02 -0.70 -20.60
C LEU A 50 7.53 -1.42 -21.85
N HIS A 51 7.19 -0.96 -23.06
CA HIS A 51 7.60 -1.60 -24.31
C HIS A 51 9.11 -1.88 -24.44
N PRO A 52 10.03 -0.98 -24.02
CA PRO A 52 11.46 -1.25 -24.10
C PRO A 52 11.93 -2.41 -23.20
N MET A 53 11.12 -2.78 -22.21
CA MET A 53 11.43 -3.84 -21.23
C MET A 53 10.74 -5.17 -21.56
N LEU A 54 9.82 -5.19 -22.52
CA LEU A 54 9.09 -6.39 -22.94
C LEU A 54 9.88 -7.14 -24.02
N ALA A 55 9.64 -8.44 -24.11
CA ALA A 55 10.17 -9.24 -25.21
C ALA A 55 9.66 -8.67 -26.54
N ALA A 56 10.52 -8.69 -27.57
CA ALA A 56 10.21 -8.09 -28.86
C ALA A 56 8.86 -8.60 -29.42
N GLY A 57 7.90 -7.69 -29.58
CA GLY A 57 6.56 -7.98 -30.12
C GLY A 57 5.41 -7.87 -29.12
N ASP A 58 5.69 -7.83 -27.81
CA ASP A 58 4.64 -7.65 -26.80
C ASP A 58 4.17 -6.18 -26.77
N ARG A 59 2.89 -5.97 -27.08
CA ARG A 59 2.20 -4.68 -27.02
C ARG A 59 0.90 -4.84 -26.23
N PRO A 60 0.97 -4.86 -24.89
CA PRO A 60 -0.22 -5.07 -24.06
C PRO A 60 -1.19 -3.91 -24.22
N ASP A 61 -2.47 -4.24 -24.38
CA ASP A 61 -3.54 -3.25 -24.36
C ASP A 61 -3.63 -2.61 -22.95
N PRO A 62 -3.71 -1.27 -22.83
CA PRO A 62 -3.75 -0.58 -21.55
C PRO A 62 -4.92 -1.02 -20.66
N ALA A 63 -6.10 -1.26 -21.23
CA ALA A 63 -7.28 -1.65 -20.47
C ALA A 63 -7.16 -3.10 -19.96
N VAL A 64 -6.58 -4.00 -20.76
CA VAL A 64 -6.26 -5.36 -20.34
C VAL A 64 -5.21 -5.36 -19.22
N LEU A 65 -4.15 -4.56 -19.36
CA LEU A 65 -3.10 -4.43 -18.34
C LEU A 65 -3.67 -3.87 -17.03
N LEU A 66 -4.50 -2.82 -17.11
CA LEU A 66 -5.19 -2.25 -15.96
C LEU A 66 -6.06 -3.29 -15.26
N ALA A 67 -6.87 -4.03 -16.00
CA ALA A 67 -7.76 -5.04 -15.43
C ALA A 67 -6.98 -6.15 -14.71
N GLN A 68 -5.91 -6.65 -15.32
CA GLN A 68 -5.07 -7.70 -14.74
C GLN A 68 -4.32 -7.19 -13.51
N ALA A 69 -3.72 -6.01 -13.57
CA ALA A 69 -3.02 -5.41 -12.43
C ALA A 69 -3.99 -5.14 -11.27
N TRP A 70 -5.18 -4.59 -11.57
CA TRP A 70 -6.18 -4.29 -10.55
C TRP A 70 -6.70 -5.56 -9.88
N SER A 71 -6.90 -6.66 -10.62
CA SER A 71 -7.36 -7.92 -10.02
C SER A 71 -6.43 -8.51 -8.96
N VAL A 72 -5.16 -8.07 -8.94
CA VAL A 72 -4.18 -8.47 -7.91
C VAL A 72 -4.09 -7.41 -6.81
N VAL A 73 -4.06 -6.13 -7.18
CA VAL A 73 -3.85 -5.02 -6.22
C VAL A 73 -5.09 -4.72 -5.39
N GLU A 74 -6.29 -4.97 -5.91
CA GLU A 74 -7.56 -4.60 -5.27
C GLU A 74 -7.68 -5.14 -3.83
N SER A 75 -7.36 -6.42 -3.60
CA SER A 75 -7.44 -7.00 -2.26
C SER A 75 -6.46 -6.37 -1.27
N LEU A 76 -5.31 -5.91 -1.76
CA LEU A 76 -4.24 -5.31 -0.97
C LEU A 76 -4.55 -3.86 -0.53
N VAL A 77 -5.38 -3.15 -1.31
CA VAL A 77 -5.72 -1.75 -1.05
C VAL A 77 -7.17 -1.57 -0.55
N THR A 78 -7.95 -2.64 -0.52
CA THR A 78 -9.28 -2.66 0.09
C THR A 78 -9.14 -2.81 1.61
N LEU A 79 -9.49 -1.75 2.33
CA LEU A 79 -9.29 -1.68 3.78
C LEU A 79 -10.55 -2.03 4.55
N MET A 80 -10.40 -2.79 5.64
CA MET A 80 -11.42 -2.91 6.66
C MET A 80 -11.58 -1.58 7.44
N PRO A 81 -12.74 -1.33 8.09
CA PRO A 81 -12.95 -0.10 8.86
C PRO A 81 -11.87 0.17 9.92
N ALA A 82 -11.38 -0.88 10.61
CA ALA A 82 -10.31 -0.74 11.60
C ALA A 82 -8.96 -0.38 10.96
N GLU A 83 -8.67 -0.92 9.77
CA GLU A 83 -7.44 -0.62 9.00
C GLU A 83 -7.45 0.82 8.49
N ALA A 84 -8.59 1.29 7.96
CA ALA A 84 -8.75 2.69 7.56
C ALA A 84 -8.58 3.64 8.75
N GLU A 85 -9.15 3.28 9.91
CA GLU A 85 -8.97 4.06 11.13
C GLU A 85 -7.51 4.11 11.60
N PHE A 86 -6.80 2.98 11.54
CA PHE A 86 -5.36 2.93 11.81
C PHE A 86 -4.59 3.92 10.95
N ILE A 87 -4.82 3.91 9.62
CA ILE A 87 -4.12 4.81 8.70
C ILE A 87 -4.42 6.28 9.01
N ARG A 88 -5.68 6.61 9.27
CA ARG A 88 -6.12 7.97 9.61
C ARG A 88 -5.48 8.48 10.91
N ARG A 89 -5.38 7.64 11.95
CA ARG A 89 -4.71 7.99 13.21
C ARG A 89 -3.20 8.11 13.01
N ALA A 90 -2.60 7.20 12.25
CA ALA A 90 -1.16 7.19 12.00
C ALA A 90 -0.67 8.49 11.33
N GLN A 91 -1.46 9.07 10.41
CA GLN A 91 -1.18 10.40 9.81
C GLN A 91 -1.14 11.56 10.82
N LYS A 92 -1.70 11.37 12.01
CA LYS A 92 -1.69 12.33 13.13
C LYS A 92 -0.63 11.98 14.19
N ALA A 93 0.27 11.05 13.85
CA ALA A 93 1.26 10.47 14.77
C ALA A 93 0.64 9.80 16.01
N ASP A 94 -0.56 9.26 15.87
CA ASP A 94 -1.26 8.45 16.86
C ASP A 94 -1.38 7.03 16.27
N ILE A 95 -0.55 6.10 16.73
CA ILE A 95 -0.56 4.72 16.22
C ILE A 95 -1.15 3.80 17.28
N ASP A 96 -2.02 2.92 16.82
CA ASP A 96 -2.60 1.83 17.57
C ASP A 96 -2.61 0.58 16.68
N ALA A 97 -1.54 -0.19 16.78
CA ALA A 97 -1.34 -1.36 15.91
C ALA A 97 -2.33 -2.49 16.22
N SER A 98 -3.04 -2.44 17.36
CA SER A 98 -4.10 -3.41 17.68
C SER A 98 -5.26 -3.37 16.68
N LEU A 99 -5.48 -2.23 16.01
CA LEU A 99 -6.47 -2.08 14.94
C LEU A 99 -6.15 -2.91 13.69
N VAL A 100 -4.87 -3.20 13.45
CA VAL A 100 -4.40 -4.01 12.32
C VAL A 100 -4.06 -5.43 12.75
N PHE A 101 -3.65 -5.63 14.01
CA PHE A 101 -3.24 -6.91 14.57
C PHE A 101 -4.13 -7.34 15.77
N PRO A 102 -5.45 -7.45 15.62
CA PRO A 102 -6.37 -7.65 16.75
C PRO A 102 -6.10 -8.94 17.53
N ASP A 103 -5.74 -10.00 16.84
CA ASP A 103 -5.45 -11.32 17.42
C ASP A 103 -3.94 -11.62 17.53
N HIS A 104 -3.09 -10.63 17.24
CA HIS A 104 -1.64 -10.78 17.17
C HIS A 104 -0.90 -9.70 17.98
N PRO A 105 -1.03 -9.71 19.32
CA PRO A 105 -0.49 -8.66 20.18
C PRO A 105 1.05 -8.55 20.11
N ASP A 106 1.75 -9.64 19.83
CA ASP A 106 3.21 -9.62 19.66
C ASP A 106 3.62 -8.93 18.35
N ASP A 107 2.85 -9.09 17.28
CA ASP A 107 3.10 -8.39 16.01
C ASP A 107 2.79 -6.88 16.16
N ALA A 108 1.70 -6.54 16.86
CA ALA A 108 1.37 -5.16 17.21
C ALA A 108 2.52 -4.49 17.97
N ARG A 109 2.99 -5.14 19.05
CA ARG A 109 4.11 -4.66 19.86
C ARG A 109 5.39 -4.54 19.03
N ARG A 110 5.68 -5.54 18.18
CA ARG A 110 6.86 -5.54 17.32
C ARG A 110 6.85 -4.36 16.34
N PHE A 111 5.69 -4.05 15.77
CA PHE A 111 5.54 -2.92 14.87
C PHE A 111 5.75 -1.58 15.60
N GLU A 112 5.06 -1.37 16.71
CA GLU A 112 5.12 -0.10 17.47
C GLU A 112 6.51 0.18 18.07
N THR A 113 7.21 -0.87 18.49
CA THR A 113 8.56 -0.76 19.04
C THR A 113 9.65 -0.72 17.97
N HIS A 114 9.30 -0.92 16.69
CA HIS A 114 10.28 -0.95 15.62
C HIS A 114 10.98 0.42 15.48
N PRO A 115 12.32 0.50 15.44
CA PRO A 115 13.04 1.77 15.47
C PRO A 115 12.63 2.76 14.37
N GLN A 116 12.33 2.26 13.17
CA GLN A 116 11.88 3.10 12.05
C GLN A 116 10.49 3.69 12.28
N VAL A 117 9.58 2.94 12.90
CA VAL A 117 8.22 3.41 13.23
C VAL A 117 8.31 4.50 14.30
N VAL A 118 9.05 4.24 15.38
CA VAL A 118 9.30 5.20 16.45
C VAL A 118 9.93 6.49 15.92
N TRP A 119 10.93 6.38 15.04
CA TRP A 119 11.58 7.53 14.42
C TRP A 119 10.61 8.34 13.54
N LYS A 120 9.83 7.66 12.67
CA LYS A 120 8.86 8.34 11.79
C LYS A 120 7.78 9.06 12.59
N LEU A 121 7.26 8.43 13.65
CA LEU A 121 6.29 9.04 14.56
C LEU A 121 6.84 10.30 15.21
N ARG A 122 8.06 10.24 15.76
CA ARG A 122 8.71 11.40 16.38
C ARG A 122 8.87 12.55 15.39
N ASN A 123 9.30 12.27 14.16
CA ASN A 123 9.44 13.29 13.13
C ASN A 123 8.10 13.90 12.73
N LEU A 124 7.06 13.07 12.60
CA LEU A 124 5.72 13.54 12.28
C LEU A 124 5.16 14.43 13.38
N GLN A 125 5.34 14.07 14.66
CA GLN A 125 4.96 14.92 15.80
C GLN A 125 5.67 16.28 15.75
N GLN A 126 6.99 16.29 15.51
CA GLN A 126 7.74 17.54 15.38
C GLN A 126 7.28 18.39 14.19
N HIS A 127 6.96 17.76 13.06
CA HIS A 127 6.46 18.44 11.88
C HIS A 127 5.08 19.06 12.10
N LEU A 128 4.17 18.31 12.73
CA LEU A 128 2.83 18.80 13.08
C LEU A 128 2.90 19.95 14.08
N ALA A 129 3.77 19.88 15.08
CA ALA A 129 3.98 20.95 16.05
C ALA A 129 4.54 22.25 15.43
N ARG A 130 5.26 22.17 14.31
CA ARG A 130 5.76 23.35 13.57
C ARG A 130 4.72 23.99 12.66
N LYS A 131 3.63 23.29 12.34
CA LYS A 131 2.56 23.76 11.46
C LYS A 131 1.39 24.41 12.21
N LEU A 132 1.37 24.28 13.53
CA LEU A 132 0.44 24.94 14.46
C LEU A 132 1.04 26.27 14.94
#